data_AF-A0A932XAP2-F1
#
_entry.id   AF-A0A932XAP2-F1
#
_cell.length_a   1.000
_cell.length_b   1.000
_cell.length_c   1.000
_cell.angle_alpha   90.00
_cell.angle_beta   90.00
_cell.angle_gamma   90.00
#
_symmetry.space_group_name_H-M   'P 1'
#
loop_
_entity.id
_entity.type
_entity.pdbx_description
1 polymer ?
#
loop_
_entity_poly.entity_id
_entity_poly.type
_entity_poly.pdbx_seq_one_letter_code
_entity_poly.pdbx_strand_id
1 'polypeptide(L)' 'MMKLRTSFVCQQCGYETPQWYGKCPQCGEWNTLVETVKEQVVSRQS' A
#
# COMPACT_ATOMS: atom_id res chain seq x y z
N MET A 1 -0.88 15.96 14.41
CA MET A 1 0.18 15.26 13.66
C MET A 1 -0.49 14.22 12.78
N MET A 2 -0.41 14.36 11.46
CA MET A 2 -1.04 13.44 10.51
C MET A 2 -0.31 12.10 10.56
N LYS A 3 -1.03 11.01 10.82
CA LYS A 3 -0.44 9.68 10.94
C LYS A 3 -0.28 9.15 9.51
N LEU A 4 0.89 9.40 8.92
CA LEU A 4 1.28 8.84 7.63
C LEU A 4 1.16 7.32 7.73
N ARG A 5 0.29 6.73 6.89
CA ARG A 5 0.19 5.27 6.78
C ARG A 5 0.90 4.86 5.51
N THR A 6 1.92 4.05 5.69
CA THR A 6 2.62 3.38 4.59
C THR A 6 1.75 2.22 4.11
N SER A 7 1.64 2.03 2.80
CA SER A 7 0.94 0.90 2.18
C SER A 7 1.72 0.44 0.96
N PHE A 8 1.77 -0.86 0.71
CA PHE A 8 2.51 -1.47 -0.39
C PHE A 8 1.54 -1.87 -1.50
N VAL A 9 1.75 -1.37 -2.70
CA VAL A 9 0.89 -1.61 -3.87
C VAL A 9 1.65 -2.46 -4.88
N CYS A 10 1.06 -3.57 -5.31
CA CYS A 10 1.62 -4.43 -6.35
C CYS A 10 1.47 -3.76 -7.72
N GLN A 11 2.59 -3.49 -8.40
CA GLN A 11 2.58 -2.89 -9.74
C GLN A 11 2.13 -3.86 -10.85
N GLN A 12 2.05 -5.16 -10.59
CA GLN A 12 1.61 -6.14 -11.58
C GLN A 12 0.10 -6.36 -11.59
N CYS A 13 -0.54 -6.32 -10.41
CA CYS A 13 -1.97 -6.63 -10.29
C CYS A 13 -2.78 -5.56 -9.54
N GLY A 14 -2.14 -4.51 -9.02
CA GLY A 14 -2.78 -3.43 -8.27
C GLY A 14 -3.12 -3.76 -6.81
N TYR A 15 -2.75 -4.93 -6.30
CA TYR A 15 -3.07 -5.34 -4.92
C TYR A 15 -2.40 -4.44 -3.88
N GLU A 16 -3.18 -3.85 -2.96
CA GLU A 16 -2.65 -3.05 -1.85
C GLU A 16 -2.62 -3.83 -0.54
N THR A 17 -1.51 -3.72 0.20
CA THR A 17 -1.35 -4.33 1.52
C THR A 17 -0.64 -3.36 2.47
N PRO A 18 -1.06 -3.27 3.75
CA PRO A 18 -0.38 -2.42 4.73
C PRO A 18 0.98 -2.96 5.17
N GLN A 19 1.32 -4.20 4.81
CA GLN A 19 2.57 -4.87 5.18
C GLN A 19 3.27 -5.45 3.94
N TRP A 20 4.61 -5.34 3.91
CA TRP A 20 5.40 -5.95 2.85
C TRP A 20 5.65 -7.44 3.13
N TYR A 21 5.25 -8.28 2.19
CA TYR A 21 5.42 -9.74 2.27
C TYR A 21 6.49 -10.29 1.32
N GLY A 22 7.23 -9.43 0.59
CA GLY A 22 8.20 -9.83 -0.45
C GLY A 22 7.56 -10.35 -1.75
N LYS A 23 6.52 -11.19 -1.62
CA LYS A 23 5.70 -11.76 -2.68
C LYS A 23 4.28 -11.21 -2.61
N CYS A 24 3.71 -10.87 -3.76
CA CYS A 24 2.31 -10.49 -3.83
C CYS A 24 1.41 -11.71 -3.57
N PRO A 25 0.48 -11.68 -2.59
CA PRO A 25 -0.43 -12.81 -2.33
C PRO A 25 -1.52 -12.96 -3.41
N GLN A 26 -1.77 -11.92 -4.21
CA GLN A 26 -2.80 -11.94 -5.25
C GLN A 26 -2.29 -12.54 -6.57
N CYS A 27 -1.15 -12.07 -7.08
CA CYS A 27 -0.58 -12.57 -8.35
C CYS A 27 0.58 -13.55 -8.18
N GLY A 28 1.16 -13.66 -6.98
CA GLY A 28 2.30 -14.53 -6.70
C GLY A 28 3.66 -13.96 -7.14
N GLU A 29 3.70 -12.73 -7.66
CA GLU A 29 4.93 -12.12 -8.16
C GLU A 29 5.81 -11.56 -7.04
N TRP A 30 7.13 -11.64 -7.25
CA TRP A 30 8.15 -11.13 -6.32
C TRP A 30 8.66 -9.75 -6.76
N ASN A 31 9.05 -8.90 -5.80
CA ASN A 31 9.59 -7.56 -6.07
C ASN A 31 8.63 -6.61 -6.82
N THR A 32 7.33 -6.86 -6.73
CA THR A 32 6.30 -6.04 -7.39
C THR A 32 5.56 -5.12 -6.43
N LEU A 33 5.69 -5.35 -5.12
CA LEU A 33 5.09 -4.56 -4.06
C LEU A 33 5.91 -3.27 -3.85
N VAL A 34 5.31 -2.12 -4.15
CA VAL A 34 5.95 -0.80 -4.06
C VAL A 34 5.34 0.01 -2.94
N GLU A 35 6.20 0.57 -2.10
CA GLU A 35 5.80 1.42 -0.98
C GLU A 35 5.14 2.72 -1.47
N THR A 36 3.92 2.97 -0.98
CA THR A 36 3.11 4.15 -1.26
C THR A 36 2.75 4.80 0.07
N VAL A 37 3.24 6.02 0.29
CA VAL A 37 2.85 6.84 1.42
C VAL A 37 1.50 7.47 1.08
N LYS A 38 0.41 6.90 1.58
CA LYS A 38 -0.89 7.55 1.49
C LYS A 38 -0.97 8.53 2.66
N GLU A 39 -0.91 9.82 2.36
CA GLU A 39 -1.35 10.83 3.31
C GLU A 39 -2.82 10.52 3.60
N GLN A 40 -3.10 10.02 4.80
CA GLN A 40 -4.46 9.82 5.26
C GLN A 40 -5.01 11.23 5.47
N VAL A 41 -5.51 11.83 4.38
CA VAL A 41 -6.46 12.92 4.41
C VAL A 41 -7.69 12.32 5.09
N VAL A 42 -7.67 12.32 6.43
CA VAL A 42 -8.88 12.25 7.23
C VAL A 42 -9.66 13.47 6.78
N SER A 43 -10.58 13.23 5.85
CA SER A 43 -11.64 14.14 5.50
C SER A 43 -12.48 14.27 6.76
N ARG A 44 -12.08 15.21 7.62
CA ARG A 44 -12.99 15.90 8.53
C ARG A 44 -14.03 16.57 7.63
N GLN A 45 -15.03 15.81 7.22
CA GLN A 45 -16.28 16.37 6.71
C GLN A 45 -16.90 17.13 7.88
N SER A 46 -17.24 18.39 7.57
CA SER A 46 -17.64 19.48 8.45
C SER A 46 -18.73 19.16 9.46
#